data_AF-A0A1Y4SU26-F1
#
_entry.id   AF-A0A1Y4SU26-F1
#
_cell.length_a   1.000
_cell.length_b   1.000
_cell.length_c   1.000
_cell.angle_alpha   90.00
_cell.angle_beta   90.00
_cell.angle_gamma   90.00
#
_symmetry.space_group_name_H-M   'P 1'
#
loop_
_entity.id
_entity.type
_entity.pdbx_description
1 polymer ?
#
loop_
_entity_poly.entity_id
_entity_poly.type
_entity_poly.pdbx_seq_one_letter_code
_entity_poly.pdbx_strand_id
1 'polypeptide(L)'
;MTDFKNLFDIRIYNYFLNHERLADFLNAILFDGQMIMDTQDIIILDSNSSGVLLSNGQTIKRTRDHLLLVSLNGEQCIIGLEHQSYADKGMFQRIMEYDYLSYLRQYHIYEKNIHERINGVMTLAIYYGERKWNYARSYKQMMNRSIRHLRRYMNVEFHPLVEMVKLDETRFQN
;
A
#
# COMPACT_ATOMS: atom_id res chain seq x y z
N MET A 1 23.97 19.09 1.50
CA MET A 1 24.01 17.61 1.34
C MET A 1 22.70 16.95 1.74
N THR A 2 21.74 17.69 2.29
CA THR A 2 20.37 17.75 1.76
C THR A 2 20.46 18.08 0.26
N ASP A 3 19.81 17.32 -0.63
CA ASP A 3 18.86 17.90 -1.60
C ASP A 3 18.51 17.03 -2.83
N PHE A 4 19.35 16.13 -3.35
CA PHE A 4 18.93 15.36 -4.53
C PHE A 4 18.01 14.17 -4.23
N LYS A 5 18.34 13.39 -3.20
CA LYS A 5 17.56 12.20 -2.83
C LYS A 5 16.17 12.56 -2.30
N ASN A 6 16.10 13.57 -1.45
CA ASN A 6 14.83 14.15 -1.00
C ASN A 6 14.02 14.73 -2.18
N LEU A 7 14.67 15.39 -3.14
CA LEU A 7 13.97 15.92 -4.30
C LEU A 7 13.40 14.82 -5.19
N PHE A 8 14.11 13.70 -5.36
CA PHE A 8 13.57 12.55 -6.10
C PHE A 8 12.38 11.93 -5.37
N ASP A 9 12.48 11.72 -4.06
CA ASP A 9 11.38 11.21 -3.23
C ASP A 9 10.15 12.14 -3.31
N ILE A 10 10.34 13.46 -3.25
CA ILE A 10 9.27 14.46 -3.44
C ILE A 10 8.69 14.39 -4.86
N ARG A 11 9.51 14.17 -5.89
CA ARG A 11 9.03 14.07 -7.29
C ARG A 11 8.20 12.81 -7.50
N ILE A 12 8.62 11.68 -6.94
CA ILE A 12 7.83 10.43 -6.97
C ILE A 12 6.51 10.63 -6.23
N TYR A 13 6.56 11.20 -5.02
CA TYR A 13 5.34 11.53 -4.27
C TYR A 13 4.37 12.37 -5.11
N ASN A 14 4.85 13.46 -5.70
CA ASN A 14 4.02 14.35 -6.53
C ASN A 14 3.54 13.70 -7.83
N TYR A 15 4.31 12.76 -8.40
CA TYR A 15 3.91 12.00 -9.58
C TYR A 15 2.60 11.24 -9.34
N PHE A 16 2.47 10.64 -8.15
CA PHE A 16 1.31 9.87 -7.71
C PHE A 16 0.15 10.70 -7.14
N LEU A 17 0.20 12.03 -7.21
CA LEU A 17 -0.97 12.88 -6.91
C LEU A 17 -1.91 13.06 -8.11
N ASN A 18 -1.47 12.66 -9.31
CA ASN A 18 -2.28 12.71 -10.52
C ASN A 18 -3.07 11.39 -10.68
N HIS A 19 -4.39 11.49 -10.87
CA HIS A 19 -5.28 10.34 -10.92
C HIS A 19 -5.09 9.47 -12.18
N GLU A 20 -4.77 10.06 -13.33
CA GLU A 20 -4.50 9.31 -14.58
C GLU A 20 -3.27 8.42 -14.42
N ARG A 21 -2.20 8.99 -13.84
CA ARG A 21 -0.97 8.25 -13.54
C ARG A 21 -1.18 7.16 -12.50
N LEU A 22 -2.01 7.43 -11.48
CA LEU A 22 -2.40 6.43 -10.50
C LEU A 22 -3.18 5.27 -11.12
N ALA A 23 -4.19 5.58 -11.93
CA ALA A 23 -5.02 4.57 -12.59
C ALA A 23 -4.18 3.69 -13.53
N ASP A 24 -3.36 4.30 -14.40
CA ASP A 24 -2.48 3.57 -15.30
C ASP A 24 -1.47 2.71 -14.53
N PHE A 25 -0.84 3.27 -13.49
CA PHE A 25 0.06 2.52 -12.63
C PHE A 25 -0.61 1.32 -11.98
N LEU A 26 -1.78 1.50 -11.35
CA LEU A 26 -2.44 0.40 -10.68
C LEU A 26 -2.96 -0.65 -11.67
N ASN A 27 -3.43 -0.26 -12.86
CA ASN A 27 -3.78 -1.18 -13.94
C ASN A 27 -2.57 -2.01 -14.39
N ALA A 28 -1.42 -1.37 -14.59
CA ALA A 28 -0.18 -2.04 -14.97
C ALA A 28 0.28 -3.05 -13.92
N ILE A 29 0.16 -2.71 -12.63
CA ILE A 29 0.65 -3.54 -11.52
C ILE A 29 -0.33 -4.64 -11.10
N LEU A 30 -1.61 -4.33 -11.00
CA LEU A 30 -2.63 -5.23 -10.44
C LEU A 30 -3.38 -6.02 -11.49
N PHE A 31 -3.45 -5.51 -12.73
CA PHE A 31 -4.27 -6.07 -13.81
C PHE A 31 -3.49 -6.30 -15.10
N ASP A 32 -2.16 -6.47 -15.00
CA ASP A 32 -1.27 -6.75 -16.13
C ASP A 32 -1.43 -5.76 -17.31
N GLY A 33 -1.73 -4.50 -17.03
CA GLY A 33 -1.91 -3.43 -18.04
C GLY A 33 -3.30 -3.35 -18.67
N GLN A 34 -4.24 -4.19 -18.22
CA GLN A 34 -5.64 -4.06 -18.62
C GLN A 34 -6.27 -2.84 -17.95
N MET A 35 -6.95 -2.00 -18.73
CA MET A 35 -7.70 -0.84 -18.23
C MET A 35 -8.96 -1.29 -17.49
N ILE A 36 -8.79 -1.70 -16.24
CA ILE A 36 -9.90 -2.10 -15.35
C ILE A 36 -10.37 -0.92 -14.51
N MET A 37 -9.44 -0.06 -14.08
CA MET A 37 -9.73 1.12 -13.26
C MET A 37 -9.54 2.42 -14.05
N ASP A 38 -10.45 3.36 -13.86
CA ASP A 38 -10.36 4.72 -14.35
C ASP A 38 -10.10 5.69 -13.18
N THR A 39 -9.73 6.92 -13.51
CA THR A 39 -9.52 8.04 -12.60
C THR A 39 -10.66 8.27 -11.61
N GLN A 40 -11.91 8.09 -12.05
CA GLN A 40 -13.11 8.25 -11.23
C GLN A 40 -13.27 7.15 -10.16
N ASP A 41 -12.62 6.01 -10.36
CA ASP A 41 -12.69 4.87 -9.43
C ASP A 41 -11.74 5.06 -8.23
N ILE A 42 -10.90 6.09 -8.24
CA ILE A 42 -9.84 6.32 -7.27
C ILE A 42 -10.10 7.63 -6.52
N ILE A 43 -10.15 7.55 -5.19
CA ILE A 43 -10.18 8.71 -4.31
C ILE A 43 -8.91 8.71 -3.46
N ILE A 44 -8.11 9.78 -3.54
CA ILE A 44 -6.95 9.96 -2.65
C ILE A 44 -7.44 10.42 -1.27
N LEU A 45 -7.15 9.62 -0.24
CA LEU A 45 -7.48 9.88 1.16
C LEU A 45 -6.36 10.66 1.86
N ASP A 46 -6.71 11.41 2.91
CA ASP A 46 -5.72 12.09 3.75
C ASP A 46 -4.92 11.08 4.59
N SER A 47 -3.66 10.89 4.20
CA SER A 47 -2.71 10.01 4.88
C SER A 47 -2.16 10.58 6.20
N ASN A 48 -2.40 11.86 6.52
CA ASN A 48 -1.99 12.48 7.79
C ASN A 48 -3.01 12.29 8.92
N SER A 49 -4.22 11.85 8.58
CA SER A 49 -5.29 11.61 9.54
C SER A 49 -5.09 10.31 10.34
N SER A 50 -4.10 9.46 10.02
CA SER A 50 -3.84 8.11 10.55
C SER A 50 -3.28 8.01 11.98
N GLY A 51 -3.78 8.83 12.91
CA GLY A 51 -3.67 8.56 14.34
C GLY A 51 -4.70 7.53 14.79
N VAL A 52 -4.29 6.47 15.49
CA VAL A 52 -5.21 5.55 16.16
C VAL A 52 -4.91 5.55 17.65
N LEU A 53 -5.95 5.80 18.45
CA LEU A 53 -5.90 5.61 19.90
C LEU A 53 -6.04 4.12 20.19
N LEU A 54 -5.01 3.55 20.79
CA LEU A 54 -5.04 2.17 21.27
C LEU A 54 -5.80 2.07 22.60
N SER A 55 -6.27 0.87 22.92
CA SER A 55 -7.00 0.58 24.18
C SER A 55 -6.17 0.89 25.44
N ASN A 56 -4.84 0.92 25.34
CA ASN A 56 -3.93 1.30 26.41
C ASN A 56 -3.75 2.83 26.57
N GLY A 57 -4.52 3.65 25.84
CA GLY A 57 -4.44 5.11 25.87
C GLY A 57 -3.29 5.71 25.07
N GLN A 58 -2.47 4.90 24.40
CA GLN A 58 -1.41 5.40 23.53
C GLN A 58 -1.96 5.77 22.15
N THR A 59 -1.59 6.94 21.64
CA THR A 59 -1.87 7.33 20.26
C THR A 59 -0.69 6.97 19.39
N ILE A 60 -0.89 6.03 18.46
CA ILE A 60 0.10 5.77 17.42
C ILE A 60 -0.31 6.55 16.18
N LYS A 61 0.55 7.48 15.76
CA LYS A 61 0.42 8.16 14.48
C LYS A 61 1.48 7.63 13.52
N ARG A 62 1.02 7.13 12.38
CA ARG A 62 1.87 6.72 11.27
C ARG A 62 1.27 7.29 9.99
N THR A 63 2.07 8.02 9.22
CA THR A 63 1.66 8.57 7.93
C THR A 63 2.17 7.65 6.83
N ARG A 64 1.28 7.23 5.94
CA ARG A 64 1.65 6.58 4.67
C ARG A 64 1.95 7.65 3.62
N ASP A 65 2.70 7.32 2.58
CA ASP A 65 2.91 8.26 1.48
C ASP A 65 1.58 8.55 0.77
N HIS A 66 0.90 7.52 0.27
CA HIS A 66 -0.44 7.65 -0.28
C HIS A 66 -1.39 6.62 0.29
N LEU A 67 -2.65 7.04 0.45
CA LEU A 67 -3.76 6.17 0.78
C LEU A 67 -4.88 6.44 -0.20
N LEU A 68 -5.37 5.38 -0.83
CA LEU A 68 -6.38 5.46 -1.88
C LEU A 68 -7.61 4.67 -1.43
N LEU A 69 -8.80 5.18 -1.68
CA LEU A 69 -10.03 4.40 -1.71
C LEU A 69 -10.36 4.12 -3.17
N VAL A 70 -10.29 2.85 -3.54
CA VAL A 70 -10.65 2.37 -4.87
C VAL A 70 -12.05 1.78 -4.81
N SER A 71 -12.91 2.14 -5.76
CA SER A 71 -14.28 1.63 -5.90
C SER A 71 -14.50 1.02 -7.28
N LEU A 72 -14.76 -0.28 -7.37
CA LEU A 72 -15.04 -0.98 -8.63
C LEU A 72 -16.32 -1.78 -8.49
N ASN A 73 -17.27 -1.61 -9.41
CA ASN A 73 -18.54 -2.36 -9.43
C ASN A 73 -19.32 -2.35 -8.09
N GLY A 74 -19.20 -1.28 -7.30
CA GLY A 74 -19.83 -1.16 -5.98
C GLY A 74 -19.04 -1.81 -4.83
N GLU A 75 -17.89 -2.42 -5.09
CA GLU A 75 -16.96 -2.94 -4.08
C GLU A 75 -15.84 -1.94 -3.81
N GLN A 76 -15.38 -1.87 -2.56
CA GLN A 76 -14.37 -0.90 -2.13
C GLN A 76 -13.14 -1.56 -1.50
N CYS A 77 -11.97 -1.02 -1.81
CA CYS A 77 -10.69 -1.42 -1.23
C CYS A 77 -9.83 -0.19 -0.91
N ILE A 78 -9.18 -0.19 0.24
CA ILE A 78 -8.18 0.80 0.59
C ILE A 78 -6.80 0.31 0.13
N ILE A 79 -6.13 1.09 -0.71
CA ILE A 79 -4.79 0.79 -1.22
C ILE A 79 -3.79 1.81 -0.67
N GLY A 80 -2.84 1.36 0.13
CA GLY A 80 -1.66 2.14 0.52
C GLY A 80 -0.57 2.05 -0.54
N LEU A 81 0.12 3.17 -0.81
CA LEU A 81 1.36 3.17 -1.57
C LEU A 81 2.49 3.67 -0.68
N GLU A 82 3.59 2.94 -0.68
CA GLU A 82 4.76 3.23 0.15
C GLU A 82 6.03 3.28 -0.69
N HIS A 83 6.64 4.46 -0.79
CA HIS A 83 7.79 4.74 -1.62
C HIS A 83 9.09 4.42 -0.88
N GLN A 84 9.99 3.69 -1.52
CA GLN A 84 11.27 3.28 -0.93
C GLN A 84 12.43 3.56 -1.88
N SER A 85 13.24 4.55 -1.48
CA SER A 85 14.50 4.89 -2.15
C SER A 85 15.70 4.07 -1.67
N TYR A 86 15.52 3.21 -0.65
CA TYR A 86 16.55 2.30 -0.15
C TYR A 86 15.94 0.95 0.26
N ALA A 87 16.77 -0.09 0.21
CA ALA A 87 16.34 -1.41 0.61
C ALA A 87 16.22 -1.46 2.14
N ASP A 88 14.99 -1.58 2.65
CA ASP A 88 14.69 -1.65 4.07
C ASP A 88 14.20 -3.06 4.44
N LYS A 89 14.96 -3.74 5.31
CA LYS A 89 14.61 -5.08 5.82
C LYS A 89 13.30 -5.07 6.61
N GLY A 90 12.96 -3.95 7.26
CA GLY A 90 11.76 -3.78 8.07
C GLY A 90 10.52 -3.34 7.30
N MET A 91 10.63 -3.11 5.98
CA MET A 91 9.56 -2.51 5.18
C MET A 91 8.21 -3.24 5.32
N PHE A 92 8.22 -4.57 5.18
CA PHE A 92 6.99 -5.35 5.24
C PHE A 92 6.40 -5.42 6.65
N GLN A 93 7.21 -5.29 7.70
CA GLN A 93 6.70 -5.14 9.07
C GLN A 93 5.98 -3.81 9.25
N ARG A 94 6.54 -2.71 8.73
CA ARG A 94 5.87 -1.40 8.75
C ARG A 94 4.55 -1.42 7.99
N ILE A 95 4.52 -2.04 6.81
CA ILE A 95 3.30 -2.21 6.02
C ILE A 95 2.23 -2.99 6.79
N MET A 96 2.59 -4.12 7.40
CA MET A 96 1.66 -4.90 8.22
C MET A 96 1.06 -4.05 9.36
N GLU A 97 1.89 -3.26 10.04
CA GLU A 97 1.43 -2.35 11.09
C GLU A 97 0.46 -1.29 10.53
N TYR A 98 0.75 -0.68 9.38
CA TYR A 98 -0.13 0.31 8.77
C TYR A 98 -1.48 -0.30 8.36
N ASP A 99 -1.46 -1.48 7.74
CA ASP A 99 -2.68 -2.17 7.29
C ASP A 99 -3.54 -2.55 8.50
N TYR A 100 -2.92 -3.09 9.56
CA TYR A 100 -3.59 -3.38 10.83
C TYR A 100 -4.21 -2.13 11.45
N LEU A 101 -3.49 -1.01 11.54
CA LEU A 101 -4.03 0.24 12.08
C LEU A 101 -5.19 0.79 11.23
N SER A 102 -5.16 0.56 9.92
CA SER A 102 -6.27 0.93 9.02
C SER A 102 -7.50 0.08 9.30
N TYR A 103 -7.35 -1.24 9.47
CA TYR A 103 -8.45 -2.11 9.89
C TYR A 103 -8.99 -1.73 11.28
N LEU A 104 -8.11 -1.46 12.24
CA LEU A 104 -8.51 -1.09 13.60
C LEU A 104 -9.32 0.22 13.60
N ARG A 105 -8.96 1.19 12.77
CA ARG A 105 -9.75 2.41 12.58
C ARG A 105 -11.15 2.11 12.04
N GLN A 106 -11.23 1.31 10.96
CA GLN A 106 -12.51 0.93 10.37
C GLN A 106 -13.37 0.16 11.38
N TYR A 107 -12.76 -0.71 12.20
CA TYR A 107 -13.45 -1.43 13.26
C TYR A 107 -14.10 -0.49 14.28
N HIS A 108 -13.42 0.56 14.73
CA HIS A 108 -14.03 1.53 15.67
C HIS A 108 -15.20 2.31 15.06
N ILE A 109 -15.24 2.48 13.74
CA ILE A 109 -16.38 3.09 13.04
C ILE A 109 -17.51 2.06 12.94
N TYR A 110 -17.19 0.84 12.52
CA TYR A 110 -18.10 -0.29 12.45
C TYR A 110 -18.81 -0.59 13.78
N GLU A 111 -18.07 -0.56 14.90
CA GLU A 111 -18.60 -0.79 16.24
C GLU A 111 -19.65 0.27 16.64
N LYS A 112 -19.48 1.50 16.16
CA LYS A 112 -20.40 2.61 16.44
C LYS A 112 -21.58 2.68 15.47
N ASN A 113 -21.43 2.12 14.27
CA ASN A 113 -22.41 2.21 13.18
C ASN A 113 -22.62 0.83 12.53
N ILE A 114 -23.72 0.14 12.89
CA ILE A 114 -24.01 -1.24 12.43
C ILE A 114 -24.19 -1.40 10.91
N HIS A 115 -24.45 -0.29 10.20
CA HIS A 115 -24.61 -0.26 8.75
C HIS A 115 -23.29 -0.11 7.99
N GLU A 116 -22.22 0.27 8.68
CA GLU A 116 -20.89 0.33 8.08
C GLU A 116 -20.33 -1.08 7.87
N ARG A 117 -19.42 -1.19 6.93
CA ARG A 117 -18.65 -2.41 6.66
C ARG A 117 -17.17 -2.05 6.64
N ILE A 118 -16.33 -3.04 6.93
CA ILE A 118 -14.89 -2.87 6.90
C ILE A 118 -14.42 -3.19 5.48
N ASN A 119 -13.80 -2.21 4.82
CA ASN A 119 -13.18 -2.39 3.52
C ASN A 119 -11.88 -3.18 3.66
N GLY A 120 -11.57 -3.97 2.63
CA GLY A 120 -10.26 -4.58 2.47
C GLY A 120 -9.17 -3.51 2.45
N VAL A 121 -8.01 -3.84 3.01
CA VAL A 121 -6.81 -2.98 3.01
C VAL A 121 -5.66 -3.78 2.45
N MET A 122 -4.94 -3.19 1.50
CA MET A 122 -3.67 -3.67 1.01
C MET A 122 -2.69 -2.52 0.82
N THR A 123 -1.39 -2.81 0.78
CA THR A 123 -0.36 -1.79 0.52
C THR A 123 0.69 -2.31 -0.45
N LEU A 124 1.06 -1.47 -1.43
CA LEU A 124 2.13 -1.71 -2.38
C LEU A 124 3.41 -1.00 -1.94
N ALA A 125 4.51 -1.76 -1.78
CA ALA A 125 5.84 -1.20 -1.58
C ALA A 125 6.48 -0.88 -2.94
N ILE A 126 6.67 0.40 -3.24
CA ILE A 126 7.24 0.88 -4.50
C ILE A 126 8.72 1.16 -4.29
N TYR A 127 9.57 0.32 -4.88
CA TYR A 127 11.02 0.42 -4.76
C TYR A 127 11.67 0.97 -6.03
N TYR A 128 12.42 2.06 -5.87
CA TYR A 128 13.15 2.75 -6.94
C TYR A 128 14.59 3.10 -6.52
N GLY A 129 15.11 2.40 -5.49
CA GLY A 129 16.49 2.60 -5.06
C GLY A 129 17.52 2.17 -6.12
N GLU A 130 18.69 2.79 -6.07
CA GLU A 130 19.80 2.52 -7.00
C GLU A 130 20.37 1.10 -6.88
N ARG A 131 20.24 0.49 -5.69
CA ARG A 131 20.74 -0.86 -5.42
C ARG A 131 19.66 -1.88 -5.75
N LYS A 132 20.06 -3.12 -6.02
CA LYS A 132 19.08 -4.21 -6.15
C LYS A 132 18.45 -4.50 -4.79
N TRP A 133 17.12 -4.70 -4.76
CA TRP A 133 16.45 -5.18 -3.56
C TRP A 133 16.98 -6.56 -3.17
N ASN A 134 17.44 -6.72 -1.94
CA ASN A 134 18.07 -7.94 -1.43
C ASN A 134 17.45 -8.47 -0.13
N TYR A 135 16.33 -7.92 0.31
CA TYR A 135 15.57 -8.40 1.47
C TYR A 135 14.31 -9.16 1.05
N ALA A 136 13.53 -9.61 2.04
CA ALA A 136 12.21 -10.19 1.78
C ALA A 136 11.38 -9.26 0.91
N ARG A 137 10.65 -9.82 -0.06
CA ARG A 137 9.76 -9.09 -0.97
C ARG A 137 8.30 -9.13 -0.48
N SER A 138 8.01 -9.89 0.56
CA SER A 138 6.71 -9.93 1.22
C SER A 138 6.87 -10.33 2.68
N TYR A 139 5.86 -10.06 3.51
CA TYR A 139 5.87 -10.51 4.91
C TYR A 139 5.99 -12.04 5.02
N LYS A 140 5.34 -12.78 4.10
CA LYS A 140 5.41 -14.24 4.03
C LYS A 140 6.84 -14.77 3.78
N GLN A 141 7.68 -14.01 3.09
CA GLN A 141 9.09 -14.37 2.91
C GLN A 141 9.95 -14.11 4.16
N MET A 142 9.50 -13.25 5.08
CA MET A 142 10.15 -13.05 6.38
C MET A 142 9.85 -14.19 7.36
N MET A 143 8.75 -14.90 7.16
CA MET A 143 8.32 -15.99 8.03
C MET A 143 9.19 -17.24 7.87
N ASN A 144 9.36 -17.98 8.96
CA ASN A 144 9.82 -19.37 8.89
C ASN A 144 8.86 -20.21 8.03
N ARG A 145 9.36 -21.33 7.52
CA ARG A 145 8.56 -22.27 6.72
C ARG A 145 7.35 -22.76 7.51
N SER A 146 6.16 -22.29 7.15
CA SER A 146 4.92 -22.69 7.82
C SER A 146 4.49 -24.10 7.42
N ILE A 147 3.84 -24.80 8.37
CA ILE A 147 3.21 -26.12 8.16
C ILE A 147 2.23 -26.04 7.00
N ARG A 148 2.43 -26.87 5.97
CA ARG A 148 1.72 -26.79 4.68
C ARG A 148 0.20 -26.72 4.83
N HIS A 149 -0.35 -27.58 5.69
CA HIS A 149 -1.81 -27.67 5.90
C HIS A 149 -2.39 -26.47 6.65
N LEU A 150 -1.57 -25.76 7.45
CA LEU A 150 -2.02 -24.59 8.20
C LEU A 150 -1.94 -23.29 7.39
N ARG A 151 -1.27 -23.29 6.23
CA ARG A 151 -1.00 -22.06 5.45
C ARG A 151 -2.24 -21.30 5.04
N ARG A 152 -3.33 -22.00 4.75
CA ARG A 152 -4.61 -21.40 4.31
C ARG A 152 -5.37 -20.67 5.43
N TYR A 153 -5.01 -20.91 6.68
CA TYR A 153 -5.65 -20.29 7.85
C TYR A 153 -4.84 -19.10 8.38
N MET A 154 -3.65 -18.83 7.80
CA MET A 154 -2.86 -17.68 8.18
C MET A 154 -3.42 -16.44 7.48
N ASN A 155 -3.78 -15.42 8.26
CA ASN A 155 -4.27 -14.15 7.74
C ASN A 155 -3.10 -13.26 7.27
N VAL A 156 -2.43 -13.66 6.18
CA VAL A 156 -1.26 -12.98 5.62
C VAL A 156 -1.34 -13.03 4.09
N GLU A 157 -2.24 -12.24 3.53
CA GLU A 157 -2.31 -11.98 2.09
C GLU A 157 -1.97 -10.51 1.82
N PHE A 158 -0.84 -10.29 1.15
CA PHE A 158 -0.36 -8.96 0.74
C PHE A 158 0.09 -9.04 -0.73
N HIS A 159 -0.28 -8.05 -1.53
CA HIS A 159 0.30 -7.83 -2.85
C HIS A 159 1.68 -7.17 -2.69
N PRO A 160 2.78 -7.83 -3.06
CA PRO A 160 4.12 -7.45 -2.58
C PRO A 160 4.85 -6.42 -3.45
N LEU A 161 6.09 -6.12 -3.03
CA LEU A 161 7.10 -5.26 -3.65
C LEU A 161 6.96 -5.06 -5.17
N VAL A 162 6.83 -3.80 -5.58
CA VAL A 162 6.95 -3.33 -6.95
C VAL A 162 8.34 -2.73 -7.13
N GLU A 163 9.22 -3.38 -7.90
CA GLU A 163 10.53 -2.81 -8.24
C GLU A 163 10.43 -2.08 -9.57
N MET A 164 10.55 -0.75 -9.54
CA MET A 164 10.37 0.11 -10.71
C MET A 164 11.30 -0.27 -11.87
N VAL A 165 12.54 -0.66 -11.56
CA VAL A 165 13.54 -1.08 -12.56
C VAL A 165 13.21 -2.41 -13.28
N LYS A 166 12.18 -3.14 -12.84
CA LYS A 166 11.74 -4.41 -13.44
C LYS A 166 10.39 -4.28 -14.13
N LEU A 167 9.83 -3.07 -14.19
CA LEU A 167 8.56 -2.85 -14.84
C LEU A 167 8.72 -2.95 -16.35
N ASP A 168 7.71 -3.56 -16.95
CA ASP A 168 7.56 -3.63 -18.39
C ASP A 168 6.79 -2.38 -18.83
N GLU A 169 7.52 -1.44 -19.44
CA GLU A 169 6.97 -0.16 -19.91
C GLU A 169 5.84 -0.35 -20.92
N THR A 170 5.77 -1.49 -21.63
CA THR A 170 4.70 -1.78 -22.59
C THR A 170 3.33 -2.00 -21.95
N ARG A 171 3.29 -2.16 -20.62
CA ARG A 171 2.06 -2.31 -19.84
C ARG A 171 1.42 -0.99 -19.43
N PHE A 172 2.13 0.11 -19.61
CA PHE A 172 1.66 1.46 -19.31
C PHE A 172 1.10 2.07 -20.58
N GLN A 173 0.02 2.83 -20.44
CA GLN A 173 -0.66 3.45 -21.58
C GLN A 173 -0.41 4.96 -21.68
N ASN A 174 0.17 5.56 -20.64
CA ASN A 174 0.43 7.01 -20.53
C ASN A 174 1.91 7.37 -20.36
#